data_AF-A0A6B2G9L2-F1
#
_entry.id   AF-A0A6B2G9L2-F1
#
_cell.length_a   1.000
_cell.length_b   1.000
_cell.length_c   1.000
_cell.angle_alpha   90.00
_cell.angle_beta   90.00
_cell.angle_gamma   90.00
#
_symmetry.space_group_name_H-M   'P 1'
#
loop_
_entity.id
_entity.type
_entity.pdbx_description
1 polymer ?
#
loop_
_entity_poly.entity_id
_entity_poly.type
_entity_poly.pdbx_seq_one_letter_code
_entity_poly.pdbx_strand_id
1 'polypeptide(L)'
;MAIAFLDVKNMATDIVTLGYRSPELLLGATAYDHSIDIWSVGCIFAELANDGIPIFSSATIDGQLKQIFCVLGLPNKSEWPDFETLPKASEFIRKPVKKIPIKCIEKRLDPLGTKLLHVKGILF
;
A
#
# COMPACT_ATOMS: atom_id res chain seq x y z
N MET A 1 0.60 10.36 36.12
CA MET A 1 -0.72 10.16 35.46
C MET A 1 -1.28 11.54 35.15
N ALA A 2 -0.92 12.09 33.99
CA ALA A 2 -1.49 13.33 33.47
C ALA A 2 -1.45 13.23 31.95
N ILE A 3 -2.65 13.10 31.39
CA ILE A 3 -3.02 13.10 29.98
C ILE A 3 -2.71 14.48 29.40
N ALA A 4 -1.59 14.61 28.69
CA ALA A 4 -1.30 15.79 27.90
C ALA A 4 -2.00 15.65 26.54
N PHE A 5 -3.04 16.45 26.38
CA PHE A 5 -3.64 16.84 25.10
C PHE A 5 -2.58 17.56 24.24
N LEU A 6 -1.64 16.82 23.69
CA LEU A 6 -0.75 17.31 22.64
C LEU A 6 -1.46 17.12 21.31
N ASP A 7 -1.55 18.23 20.57
CA ASP A 7 -2.20 18.39 19.26
C ASP A 7 -1.94 17.20 18.31
N VAL A 8 -2.90 16.27 18.27
CA VAL A 8 -2.82 14.99 17.52
C VAL A 8 -2.87 15.22 16.00
N LYS A 9 -3.22 16.41 15.52
CA LYS A 9 -3.42 16.65 14.08
C LYS A 9 -2.12 16.90 13.29
N ASN A 10 -1.03 17.33 13.92
CA ASN A 10 0.16 17.79 13.19
C ASN A 10 1.47 17.01 13.44
N MET A 11 1.50 16.06 14.38
CA MET A 11 2.74 15.28 14.67
C MET A 11 2.69 13.80 14.26
N ALA A 12 1.52 13.27 13.87
CA ALA A 12 1.39 11.85 13.51
C ALA A 12 1.92 11.51 12.10
N THR A 13 2.31 12.51 11.30
CA THR A 13 2.65 12.31 9.89
C THR A 13 4.07 11.80 9.67
N ASP A 14 5.01 12.01 10.62
CA ASP A 14 6.43 11.90 10.28
C ASP A 14 7.20 10.65 10.73
N ILE A 15 6.73 9.79 11.65
CA ILE A 15 7.65 8.74 12.17
C ILE A 15 7.09 7.31 12.31
N VAL A 16 5.78 7.03 12.31
CA VAL A 16 5.34 5.62 12.52
C VAL A 16 4.19 5.20 11.59
N THR A 17 4.48 4.20 10.74
CA THR A 17 3.56 3.33 9.97
C THR A 17 2.80 3.92 8.76
N LEU A 18 3.51 4.52 7.79
CA LEU A 18 3.00 4.61 6.40
C LEU A 18 3.09 3.26 5.65
N GLY A 19 4.01 2.38 6.08
CA GLY A 19 4.35 1.10 5.44
C GLY A 19 3.17 0.18 5.13
N TYR A 20 2.16 0.17 6.01
CA TYR A 20 1.02 -0.76 5.95
C TYR A 20 -0.28 -0.09 5.50
N ARG A 21 -0.26 1.21 5.15
CA ARG A 21 -1.49 1.90 4.72
C ARG A 21 -1.88 1.51 3.31
N SER A 22 -3.18 1.31 3.09
CA SER A 22 -3.73 0.92 1.81
C SER A 22 -3.67 2.05 0.78
N PRO A 23 -3.58 1.74 -0.53
CA PRO A 23 -3.50 2.74 -1.58
C PRO A 23 -4.73 3.67 -1.59
N GLU A 24 -5.93 3.17 -1.31
CA GLU A 24 -7.16 3.97 -1.23
C GLU A 24 -7.10 5.03 -0.12
N LEU A 25 -6.54 4.66 1.04
CA LEU A 25 -6.33 5.57 2.15
C LEU A 25 -5.29 6.64 1.78
N LEU A 26 -4.20 6.24 1.13
CA LEU A 26 -3.13 7.14 0.70
C LEU A 26 -3.56 8.08 -0.46
N LEU A 27 -4.48 7.63 -1.32
CA LEU A 27 -5.04 8.42 -2.42
C LEU A 27 -6.12 9.41 -1.98
N GLY A 28 -6.60 9.30 -0.74
CA GLY A 28 -7.60 10.19 -0.15
C GLY A 28 -9.04 9.77 -0.41
N ALA A 29 -9.32 8.46 -0.55
CA ALA A 29 -10.69 7.95 -0.49
C ALA A 29 -11.34 8.39 0.83
N THR A 30 -12.64 8.69 0.83
CA THR A 30 -13.39 9.06 2.05
C THR A 30 -14.24 7.92 2.60
N ALA A 31 -14.51 6.92 1.76
CA ALA A 31 -15.14 5.67 2.14
C ALA A 31 -14.05 4.59 2.28
N TYR A 32 -14.02 3.93 3.44
CA TYR A 32 -13.13 2.81 3.71
C TYR A 32 -13.97 1.60 4.10
N ASP A 33 -13.48 0.42 3.75
CA ASP A 33 -14.09 -0.87 4.09
C ASP A 33 -13.04 -1.76 4.76
N HIS A 34 -13.43 -2.97 5.16
CA HIS A 34 -12.57 -4.02 5.71
C HIS A 34 -11.37 -4.39 4.81
N SER A 35 -11.37 -3.97 3.54
CA SER A 35 -10.25 -4.13 2.61
C SER A 35 -8.96 -3.48 3.09
N ILE A 36 -9.03 -2.38 3.85
CA ILE A 36 -7.83 -1.68 4.38
C ILE A 36 -7.04 -2.57 5.35
N ASP A 37 -7.74 -3.41 6.11
CA ASP A 37 -7.14 -4.32 7.08
C ASP A 37 -6.51 -5.51 6.35
N ILE A 38 -7.18 -6.01 5.30
CA ILE A 38 -6.66 -7.08 4.44
C ILE A 38 -5.35 -6.64 3.76
N TRP A 39 -5.30 -5.40 3.27
CA TRP A 39 -4.07 -4.82 2.71
C TRP A 39 -2.92 -4.85 3.73
N SER A 40 -3.18 -4.37 4.95
CA SER A 40 -2.19 -4.31 6.03
C SER A 40 -1.65 -5.71 6.36
N VAL A 41 -2.53 -6.71 6.46
CA VAL A 41 -2.15 -8.12 6.66
C VAL A 41 -1.31 -8.65 5.51
N GLY A 42 -1.65 -8.29 4.27
CA GLY A 42 -0.87 -8.65 3.09
C GLY A 42 0.55 -8.10 3.14
N CYS A 43 0.73 -6.83 3.51
CA CYS A 43 2.04 -6.23 3.71
C CYS A 43 2.86 -6.94 4.80
N ILE A 44 2.24 -7.28 5.95
CA ILE A 44 2.90 -8.02 7.04
C ILE A 44 3.30 -9.42 6.58
N PHE A 45 2.41 -10.16 5.92
CA PHE A 45 2.71 -11.49 5.42
C PHE A 45 3.89 -11.49 4.46
N ALA A 46 3.92 -10.49 3.59
CA ALA A 46 4.93 -10.36 2.57
C ALA A 46 6.28 -9.87 3.16
N GLU A 47 6.26 -9.08 4.23
CA GLU A 47 7.43 -8.75 5.06
C GLU A 47 8.00 -9.98 5.78
N LEU A 48 7.14 -10.83 6.36
CA LEU A 48 7.56 -12.08 7.00
C LEU A 48 8.24 -13.02 6.00
N ALA A 49 7.74 -13.08 4.77
CA ALA A 49 8.37 -13.85 3.69
C ALA A 49 9.69 -13.24 3.17
N ASN A 50 9.96 -11.98 3.51
CA ASN A 50 11.11 -11.20 3.08
C ASN A 50 12.11 -10.94 4.22
N ASP A 51 12.33 -11.92 5.11
CA ASP A 51 13.23 -11.83 6.28
C ASP A 51 12.95 -10.65 7.22
N GLY A 52 11.69 -10.21 7.33
CA GLY A 52 11.34 -9.05 8.14
C GLY A 52 11.74 -7.72 7.51
N ILE A 53 12.01 -7.70 6.20
CA ILE A 53 12.26 -6.46 5.45
C ILE A 53 10.93 -5.96 4.86
N PRO A 54 10.46 -4.77 5.23
CA PRO A 54 9.22 -4.20 4.70
C PRO A 54 9.26 -4.06 3.18
N ILE A 55 8.17 -4.44 2.51
CA ILE A 55 8.06 -4.32 1.05
C ILE A 55 7.93 -2.86 0.62
N PHE A 56 7.23 -2.07 1.41
CA PHE A 56 6.99 -0.66 1.15
C PHE A 56 7.49 0.14 2.35
N SER A 57 8.55 0.90 2.13
CA SER A 57 9.19 1.72 3.16
C SER A 57 9.52 3.06 2.53
N SER A 58 8.55 3.98 2.61
CA SER A 58 8.74 5.38 2.23
C SER A 58 8.42 6.31 3.38
N ALA A 59 9.17 7.40 3.47
CA ALA A 59 8.94 8.48 4.43
C ALA A 59 7.80 9.42 4.00
N THR A 60 7.34 9.35 2.75
CA THR A 60 6.29 10.23 2.22
C THR A 60 5.15 9.43 1.61
N ILE A 61 3.93 9.97 1.70
CA ILE A 61 2.72 9.36 1.10
C ILE A 61 2.93 9.11 -0.40
N ASP A 62 3.48 10.09 -1.11
CA ASP A 62 3.67 9.97 -2.57
C ASP A 62 4.77 8.95 -2.91
N GLY A 63 5.81 8.84 -2.08
CA GLY A 63 6.82 7.80 -2.22
C GLY A 63 6.27 6.41 -1.95
N GLN A 64 5.39 6.27 -0.96
CA GLN A 64 4.70 5.03 -0.64
C GLN A 64 3.81 4.57 -1.81
N LEU A 65 2.98 5.48 -2.34
CA LEU A 65 2.16 5.24 -3.53
C LEU A 65 3.00 4.88 -4.76
N LYS A 66 4.15 5.55 -4.97
CA LYS A 66 5.08 5.18 -6.05
C LYS A 66 5.59 3.75 -5.89
N GLN A 67 5.99 3.34 -4.68
CA GLN A 67 6.45 1.97 -4.44
C GLN A 67 5.32 0.95 -4.67
N ILE A 68 4.10 1.25 -4.22
CA ILE A 68 2.93 0.39 -4.45
C ILE A 68 2.69 0.22 -5.96
N PHE A 69 2.59 1.31 -6.73
CA PHE A 69 2.34 1.22 -8.18
C PHE A 69 3.55 0.69 -8.98
N CYS A 70 4.78 0.84 -8.48
CA CYS A 70 5.94 0.14 -9.03
C CYS A 70 5.76 -1.38 -8.96
N VAL A 71 5.19 -1.88 -7.87
CA VAL A 71 5.08 -3.31 -7.61
C VAL A 71 3.86 -3.90 -8.32
N LEU A 72 2.70 -3.26 -8.14
CA LEU A 72 1.42 -3.77 -8.65
C LEU A 72 1.16 -3.36 -10.09
N GLY A 73 1.64 -2.19 -10.48
CA GLY A 73 1.17 -1.47 -11.65
C GLY A 73 0.03 -0.52 -11.29
N LEU A 74 -0.37 0.27 -12.28
CA LEU A 74 -1.56 1.11 -12.15
C LEU A 74 -2.81 0.27 -12.39
N PRO A 75 -3.83 0.38 -11.53
CA PRO A 75 -5.07 -0.35 -11.72
C PRO A 75 -5.79 0.19 -12.97
N ASN A 76 -6.45 -0.71 -13.70
CA ASN A 76 -7.34 -0.35 -14.79
C ASN A 76 -8.80 -0.22 -14.31
N LYS A 77 -9.69 0.33 -15.14
CA LYS A 77 -11.13 0.52 -14.79
C LYS A 77 -11.86 -0.78 -14.44
N SER A 78 -11.37 -1.93 -14.90
CA SER A 78 -11.97 -3.23 -14.57
C SER A 78 -11.52 -3.75 -13.20
N GLU A 79 -10.36 -3.31 -12.71
CA GLU A 79 -9.80 -3.68 -11.41
C GLU A 79 -10.28 -2.72 -10.33
N TRP A 80 -10.26 -1.41 -10.62
CA TRP A 80 -10.70 -0.38 -9.70
C TRP A 80 -11.43 0.76 -10.43
N PRO A 81 -12.77 0.68 -10.53
CA PRO A 81 -13.58 1.66 -11.26
C PRO A 81 -13.44 3.08 -10.73
N ASP A 82 -13.37 3.22 -9.41
CA ASP A 82 -13.35 4.52 -8.72
C ASP A 82 -11.96 5.15 -8.63
N PHE A 83 -10.91 4.47 -9.10
CA PHE A 83 -9.53 4.95 -9.00
C PHE A 83 -9.36 6.36 -9.57
N GLU A 84 -9.91 6.62 -10.76
CA GLU A 84 -9.79 7.93 -11.44
C GLU A 84 -10.49 9.08 -10.69
N THR A 85 -11.43 8.76 -9.78
CA THR A 85 -12.19 9.75 -9.01
C THR A 85 -11.44 10.23 -7.77
N LEU A 86 -10.37 9.54 -7.38
CA LEU A 86 -9.61 9.83 -6.18
C LEU A 86 -8.72 11.08 -6.36
N PRO A 87 -8.60 11.95 -5.33
CA PRO A 87 -7.89 13.22 -5.43
C PRO A 87 -6.47 13.12 -6.00
N LYS A 88 -5.72 12.09 -5.59
CA LYS A 88 -4.31 11.91 -5.97
C LYS A 88 -4.09 11.00 -7.19
N ALA A 89 -5.11 10.28 -7.69
CA ALA A 89 -4.91 9.30 -8.76
C ALA A 89 -4.50 9.94 -10.10
N SER A 90 -5.02 11.13 -10.39
CA SER A 90 -4.72 11.86 -11.64
C SER A 90 -3.22 12.16 -11.85
N GLU A 91 -2.45 12.32 -10.78
CA GLU A 91 -0.99 12.53 -10.85
C GLU A 91 -0.27 11.29 -11.37
N PHE A 92 -0.65 10.11 -10.86
CA PHE A 92 -0.04 8.83 -11.22
C PHE A 92 -0.47 8.35 -12.62
N ILE A 93 -1.67 8.70 -13.06
CA ILE A 93 -2.13 8.44 -14.44
C ILE A 93 -1.32 9.26 -15.44
N ARG A 94 -1.07 10.55 -15.14
CA ARG A 94 -0.28 11.45 -16.01
C ARG A 94 1.19 11.06 -16.08
N LYS A 95 1.75 10.54 -14.99
CA LYS A 95 3.16 10.13 -14.88
C LYS A 95 3.23 8.67 -14.41
N PRO A 96 2.99 7.71 -15.31
CA PRO A 96 2.99 6.31 -14.94
C PRO A 96 4.36 5.87 -14.41
N VAL A 97 4.32 5.15 -13.30
CA VAL A 97 5.53 4.62 -12.66
C VAL A 97 5.96 3.34 -13.39
N LYS A 98 7.27 3.16 -13.59
CA LYS A 98 7.79 1.93 -14.22
C LYS A 98 7.61 0.75 -13.27
N LYS A 99 6.97 -0.33 -13.75
CA LYS A 99 6.79 -1.55 -12.96
C LYS A 99 8.14 -2.23 -12.71
N ILE A 100 8.44 -2.54 -11.46
CA ILE A 100 9.62 -3.29 -11.04
C ILE A 100 9.13 -4.66 -10.56
N PRO A 101 9.51 -5.76 -11.23
CA PRO A 101 9.07 -7.08 -10.82
C PRO A 101 9.74 -7.48 -9.50
N ILE A 102 8.94 -7.85 -8.49
CA ILE A 102 9.44 -8.40 -7.23
C ILE A 102 9.87 -9.86 -7.44
N LYS A 103 10.97 -10.07 -8.17
CA LYS A 103 11.52 -11.42 -8.39
C LYS A 103 12.17 -12.02 -7.14
N CYS A 104 12.40 -11.24 -6.09
CA CYS A 104 13.07 -11.72 -4.87
C CYS A 104 12.10 -12.39 -3.88
N ILE A 105 10.84 -11.96 -3.82
CA ILE A 105 9.86 -12.49 -2.85
C ILE A 105 9.23 -13.76 -3.39
N GLU A 106 8.81 -13.78 -4.66
CA GLU A 106 8.18 -14.95 -5.29
C GLU A 106 9.05 -16.21 -5.30
N LYS A 107 10.38 -16.07 -5.29
CA LYS A 107 11.30 -17.22 -5.25
C LYS A 107 11.34 -17.93 -3.89
N ARG A 108 10.82 -17.28 -2.85
CA ARG A 108 10.92 -17.74 -1.45
C ARG A 108 9.62 -18.30 -0.92
N LEU A 109 8.49 -18.00 -1.57
CA LEU A 109 7.19 -18.55 -1.19
C LEU A 109 6.88 -19.81 -1.99
N ASP A 110 6.30 -20.79 -1.30
CA ASP A 110 5.63 -21.92 -1.94
C ASP A 110 4.49 -21.45 -2.85
N PRO A 111 4.02 -22.28 -3.81
CA PRO A 111 2.94 -21.91 -4.73
C PRO A 111 1.67 -21.43 -4.02
N LEU A 112 1.39 -21.93 -2.81
CA LEU A 112 0.28 -21.49 -1.97
C LEU A 112 0.50 -20.08 -1.40
N GLY A 113 1.72 -19.76 -0.99
CA GLY A 113 2.09 -18.43 -0.50
C GLY A 113 2.07 -17.38 -1.62
N THR A 114 2.58 -17.74 -2.80
CA THR A 114 2.47 -16.88 -3.98
C THR A 114 1.01 -16.66 -4.39
N LYS A 115 0.17 -17.70 -4.30
CA LYS A 115 -1.27 -17.57 -4.54
C LYS A 115 -1.93 -16.64 -3.52
N LEU A 116 -1.54 -16.70 -2.24
CA LEU A 116 -2.07 -15.84 -1.18
C LEU A 116 -1.71 -14.36 -1.41
N LEU A 117 -0.48 -14.07 -1.85
CA LEU A 117 -0.09 -12.72 -2.25
C LEU A 117 -0.91 -12.19 -3.43
N HIS A 118 -1.31 -13.06 -4.35
CA HIS A 118 -2.14 -12.72 -5.50
C HIS A 118 -3.66 -12.84 -5.24
N VAL A 119 -4.08 -13.13 -4.01
CA VAL A 119 -5.51 -13.14 -3.67
C VAL A 119 -6.05 -11.72 -3.82
N LYS A 120 -7.05 -11.57 -4.71
CA LYS A 120 -7.83 -10.35 -4.89
C LYS A 120 -8.33 -9.86 -3.52
N GLY A 121 -7.90 -8.67 -3.12
CA GLY A 121 -8.06 -8.13 -1.77
C GLY A 121 -6.77 -7.60 -1.15
N ILE A 122 -5.60 -8.14 -1.54
CA ILE A 122 -4.29 -7.58 -1.16
C ILE A 122 -3.69 -6.76 -2.31
N LEU A 123 -4.04 -7.05 -3.57
CA LEU A 123 -3.44 -6.43 -4.76
C LEU A 123 -4.48 -5.98 -5.80
N PHE A 124 -5.58 -5.35 -5.36
CA PHE A 124 -6.82 -5.03 -6.11
C PHE A 124 -7.88 -6.14 -6.08
#